data_AF-A0A3D1Z0X2-F1
#
_entry.id   AF-A0A3D1Z0X2-F1
#
_cell.length_a   1.000
_cell.length_b   1.000
_cell.length_c   1.000
_cell.angle_alpha   90.00
_cell.angle_beta   90.00
_cell.angle_gamma   90.00
#
_symmetry.space_group_name_H-M   'P 1'
#
loop_
_entity.id
_entity.type
_entity.pdbx_description
1 polymer ?
#
loop_
_entity_poly.entity_id
_entity_poly.type
_entity_poly.pdbx_seq_one_letter_code
_entity_poly.pdbx_strand_id
1 'polypeptide(L)'
;MEPFDRQHLVYCLSIQMSEPATPERETSEAALARQDRLNVILAEHLKPHIYNLHLSDIFVKFTGNGFLLMTDRSDSVPALSCLGVILANNFNDEVAQAFGIAQNRLPALRISLFSGHDRRIEMPDGKREWVGDSLRKAVHLAMFLHTDRVLVDDSIRGLVGGEFKIERCDAEPVIETDADTEAAGSGWVLGQLDLDSSVDSGSPELYIYTLSALGRMEDAGHVAQTVASRLIGDAGGEDAAAEASGQGLELKDTQGWGRLLSNLTDYPTANAFFIKAKASGAQTTVDMYNTLAALAPDFNTAKSLVEEMEREGIRPDIATYNALIAKAPDYEVARYWLRNLIEDGGRPSAHIYGTLIAKAPD
;
A
#
# COMPACT_ATOMS: atom_id res chain seq x y z
N MET A 1 -9.92 -0.53 -36.73
CA MET A 1 -10.41 -0.01 -35.43
C MET A 1 -9.21 0.57 -34.72
N GLU A 2 -9.22 1.87 -34.49
CA GLU A 2 -8.18 2.52 -33.68
C GLU A 2 -8.17 1.94 -32.26
N PRO A 3 -7.01 1.86 -31.59
CA PRO A 3 -6.88 1.31 -30.23
C PRO A 3 -7.68 2.08 -29.16
N PHE A 4 -8.30 3.22 -29.50
CA PHE A 4 -9.08 4.07 -28.61
C PHE A 4 -10.58 3.72 -28.50
N ASP A 5 -11.08 2.76 -29.29
CA ASP A 5 -12.52 2.44 -29.35
C ASP A 5 -12.92 1.18 -28.56
N ARG A 6 -11.99 0.56 -27.82
CA ARG A 6 -12.27 -0.62 -27.00
C ARG A 6 -12.73 -0.18 -25.61
N GLN A 7 -13.87 -0.70 -25.15
CA GLN A 7 -14.25 -0.63 -23.75
C GLN A 7 -13.44 -1.63 -22.94
N HIS A 8 -12.98 -1.20 -21.77
CA HIS A 8 -12.24 -2.00 -20.80
C HIS A 8 -13.10 -2.18 -19.56
N LEU A 9 -13.02 -3.36 -18.94
CA LEU A 9 -13.50 -3.51 -17.58
C LEU A 9 -12.49 -2.82 -16.66
N VAL A 10 -12.94 -1.80 -15.93
CA VAL A 10 -12.12 -0.97 -15.06
C VAL A 10 -12.67 -1.04 -13.65
N TYR A 11 -11.76 -1.22 -12.70
CA TYR A 11 -11.99 -1.23 -11.27
C TYR A 11 -11.64 0.14 -10.72
N CYS A 12 -12.58 0.76 -10.00
CA CYS A 12 -12.46 2.11 -9.48
C CYS A 12 -12.67 2.11 -7.97
N LEU A 13 -11.60 2.33 -7.20
CA LEU A 13 -11.68 2.67 -5.78
C LEU A 13 -11.88 4.19 -5.67
N SER A 14 -13.06 4.59 -5.21
CA SER A 14 -13.40 5.98 -4.91
C SER A 14 -13.39 6.21 -3.41
N ILE A 15 -12.69 7.26 -3.00
CA ILE A 15 -12.60 7.72 -1.61
C ILE A 15 -13.04 9.18 -1.58
N GLN A 16 -14.13 9.45 -0.89
CA GLN A 16 -14.74 10.78 -0.78
C GLN A 16 -14.85 11.18 0.69
N MET A 17 -14.44 12.40 1.01
CA MET A 17 -14.62 12.98 2.34
C MET A 17 -16.03 13.57 2.47
N SER A 18 -16.71 13.26 3.57
CA SER A 18 -17.95 13.95 3.96
C SER A 18 -17.66 15.28 4.65
N GLU A 19 -18.70 16.11 4.83
CA GLU A 19 -18.57 17.25 5.74
C GLU A 19 -18.41 16.76 7.19
N PRO A 20 -17.59 17.44 8.01
CA PRO A 20 -17.42 17.06 9.41
C PRO A 20 -18.76 17.16 10.15
N ALA A 21 -19.00 16.23 11.07
CA ALA A 21 -20.25 16.15 11.84
C ALA A 21 -20.55 17.41 12.67
N THR A 22 -19.50 18.16 13.03
CA THR A 22 -19.60 19.45 13.71
C THR A 22 -18.86 20.53 12.92
N PRO A 23 -19.55 21.22 11.99
CA PRO A 23 -18.93 22.29 11.22
C PRO A 23 -18.60 23.49 12.13
N GLU A 24 -17.34 23.93 12.12
CA GLU A 24 -16.96 25.17 12.82
C GLU A 24 -17.56 26.40 12.12
N ARG A 25 -17.86 27.45 12.89
CA ARG A 25 -18.08 28.79 12.33
C ARG A 25 -16.73 29.39 11.94
N GLU A 26 -16.17 28.88 10.87
CA GLU A 26 -14.93 29.37 10.27
C GLU A 26 -15.23 30.36 9.13
N THR A 27 -14.29 31.26 8.86
CA THR A 27 -14.35 32.06 7.63
C THR A 27 -14.14 31.15 6.42
N SER A 28 -14.67 31.53 5.26
CA SER A 28 -14.46 30.78 4.01
C SER A 28 -12.98 30.55 3.69
N GLU A 29 -12.10 31.46 4.12
CA GLU A 29 -10.65 31.37 3.91
C GLU A 29 -10.00 30.34 4.84
N ALA A 30 -10.40 30.29 6.11
CA ALA A 30 -9.91 29.28 7.06
C ALA A 30 -10.36 27.86 6.67
N ALA A 31 -11.61 27.72 6.22
CA ALA A 31 -12.15 26.44 5.76
C ALA A 31 -11.41 25.92 4.51
N LEU A 32 -11.08 26.81 3.56
CA LEU A 32 -10.31 26.47 2.36
C LEU A 32 -8.87 26.06 2.73
N ALA A 33 -8.20 26.82 3.59
CA ALA A 33 -6.85 26.49 4.04
C ALA A 33 -6.78 25.16 4.80
N ARG A 34 -7.81 24.82 5.58
CA ARG A 34 -7.95 23.51 6.24
C ARG A 34 -8.11 22.39 5.21
N GLN A 35 -8.97 22.58 4.21
CA GLN A 35 -9.18 21.60 3.14
C GLN A 35 -7.91 21.34 2.32
N ASP A 36 -7.16 22.39 1.97
CA ASP A 36 -5.90 22.26 1.23
C ASP A 36 -4.86 21.47 2.04
N ARG A 37 -4.74 21.76 3.34
CA ARG A 37 -3.86 21.00 4.24
C ARG A 37 -4.27 19.54 4.32
N LEU A 38 -5.57 19.25 4.49
CA LEU A 38 -6.08 17.89 4.52
C LEU A 38 -5.75 17.15 3.21
N ASN A 39 -5.92 17.79 2.06
CA ASN A 39 -5.60 17.21 0.74
C ASN A 39 -4.11 16.86 0.60
N VAL A 40 -3.20 17.73 1.07
CA VAL A 40 -1.76 17.44 1.06
C VAL A 40 -1.42 16.27 1.98
N ILE A 41 -1.98 16.26 3.20
CA ILE A 41 -1.72 15.19 4.17
C ILE A 41 -2.25 13.85 3.67
N LEU A 42 -3.44 13.84 3.06
CA LEU A 42 -4.01 12.69 2.37
C LEU A 42 -3.05 12.12 1.32
N ALA A 43 -2.52 12.97 0.46
CA ALA A 43 -1.58 12.55 -0.58
C ALA A 43 -0.29 11.96 0.02
N GLU A 44 0.23 12.53 1.10
CA GLU A 44 1.42 11.99 1.78
C GLU A 44 1.15 10.66 2.50
N HIS A 45 -0.01 10.53 3.17
CA HIS A 45 -0.39 9.28 3.86
C HIS A 45 -0.69 8.14 2.89
N LEU A 46 -1.13 8.45 1.67
CA LEU A 46 -1.42 7.43 0.67
C LEU A 46 -0.17 6.78 0.08
N LYS A 47 0.95 7.51 -0.01
CA LYS A 47 2.17 7.04 -0.69
C LYS A 47 2.72 5.73 -0.12
N PRO A 48 2.89 5.55 1.20
CA PRO A 48 3.36 4.29 1.76
C PRO A 48 2.46 3.11 1.39
N HIS A 49 1.13 3.31 1.44
CA HIS A 49 0.18 2.26 1.09
C HIS A 49 0.21 1.92 -0.40
N ILE A 50 0.29 2.91 -1.30
CA ILE A 50 0.44 2.67 -2.75
C ILE A 50 1.70 1.86 -3.04
N TYR A 51 2.81 2.15 -2.35
CA TYR A 51 4.06 1.44 -2.55
C TYR A 51 3.97 0.00 -2.05
N ASN A 52 3.57 -0.21 -0.79
CA ASN A 52 3.58 -1.52 -0.15
C ASN A 52 2.49 -2.46 -0.68
N LEU A 53 1.35 -1.93 -1.12
CA LEU A 53 0.30 -2.73 -1.79
C LEU A 53 0.56 -2.91 -3.29
N HIS A 54 1.75 -2.53 -3.78
CA HIS A 54 2.15 -2.68 -5.18
C HIS A 54 1.21 -1.99 -6.19
N LEU A 55 0.65 -0.84 -5.82
CA LEU A 55 -0.28 -0.04 -6.63
C LEU A 55 0.42 1.11 -7.38
N SER A 56 1.74 1.08 -7.53
CA SER A 56 2.53 2.23 -8.02
C SER A 56 2.26 2.60 -9.49
N ASP A 57 1.70 1.69 -10.28
CA ASP A 57 1.36 1.89 -11.68
C ASP A 57 -0.13 2.21 -11.92
N ILE A 58 -0.91 2.37 -10.84
CA ILE A 58 -2.33 2.65 -10.93
C ILE A 58 -2.61 4.12 -11.32
N PHE A 59 -3.73 4.34 -12.00
CA PHE A 59 -4.18 5.70 -12.28
C PHE A 59 -4.77 6.32 -11.01
N VAL A 60 -4.18 7.43 -10.54
CA VAL A 60 -4.66 8.20 -9.40
C VAL A 60 -5.17 9.57 -9.84
N LYS A 61 -6.40 9.93 -9.43
CA LYS A 61 -7.02 11.24 -9.75
C LYS A 61 -7.62 11.87 -8.50
N PHE A 62 -7.18 13.08 -8.17
CA PHE A 62 -7.77 13.88 -7.09
C PHE A 62 -9.00 14.65 -7.59
N THR A 63 -10.08 14.65 -6.81
CA THR A 63 -11.37 15.29 -7.16
C THR A 63 -11.68 16.51 -6.29
N GLY A 64 -10.72 16.97 -5.48
CA GLY A 64 -10.82 18.15 -4.60
C GLY A 64 -11.27 17.82 -3.17
N ASN A 65 -12.29 16.96 -3.03
CA ASN A 65 -12.80 16.44 -1.74
C ASN A 65 -12.55 14.93 -1.58
N GLY A 66 -11.66 14.37 -2.40
CA GLY A 66 -11.45 12.94 -2.48
C GLY A 66 -10.48 12.58 -3.60
N PHE A 67 -10.35 11.29 -3.85
CA PHE A 67 -9.50 10.75 -4.90
C PHE A 67 -10.01 9.39 -5.39
N LEU A 68 -9.51 9.02 -6.57
CA LEU A 68 -9.88 7.83 -7.30
C LEU A 68 -8.61 7.05 -7.61
N LEU A 69 -8.65 5.74 -7.43
CA LEU A 69 -7.65 4.82 -7.96
C LEU A 69 -8.32 3.89 -8.97
N MET A 70 -7.79 3.84 -10.19
CA MET A 70 -8.42 3.13 -11.30
C MET A 70 -7.43 2.22 -12.02
N THR A 71 -7.87 0.99 -12.29
CA THR A 71 -7.07 -0.03 -12.99
C THR A 71 -7.96 -0.90 -13.87
N ASP A 72 -7.45 -1.35 -15.02
CA ASP A 72 -8.09 -2.39 -15.84
C ASP A 72 -7.58 -3.80 -15.51
N ARG A 73 -6.75 -3.94 -14.46
CA ARG A 73 -6.23 -5.23 -14.01
C ARG A 73 -7.00 -5.77 -12.81
N SER A 74 -7.55 -6.97 -12.96
CA SER A 74 -8.29 -7.64 -11.89
C SER A 74 -7.40 -8.13 -10.74
N ASP A 75 -6.11 -8.41 -11.01
CA ASP A 75 -5.12 -8.83 -10.01
C ASP A 75 -4.81 -7.73 -8.97
N SER A 76 -5.13 -6.48 -9.28
CA SER A 76 -4.93 -5.32 -8.40
C SER A 76 -6.13 -5.10 -7.46
N VAL A 77 -7.23 -5.84 -7.64
CA VAL A 77 -8.45 -5.70 -6.85
C VAL A 77 -8.24 -6.08 -5.37
N PRO A 78 -7.55 -7.19 -5.01
CA PRO A 78 -7.22 -7.47 -3.61
C PRO A 78 -6.41 -6.35 -2.94
N ALA A 79 -5.44 -5.78 -3.65
CA ALA A 79 -4.65 -4.65 -3.16
C ALA A 79 -5.49 -3.38 -2.98
N LEU A 80 -6.40 -3.07 -3.91
CA LEU A 80 -7.37 -1.97 -3.76
C LEU A 80 -8.31 -2.18 -2.57
N SER A 81 -8.77 -3.42 -2.36
CA SER A 81 -9.60 -3.76 -1.20
C SER A 81 -8.85 -3.59 0.12
N CYS A 82 -7.58 -4.03 0.18
CA CYS A 82 -6.70 -3.81 1.33
C CYS A 82 -6.53 -2.31 1.61
N LEU A 83 -6.24 -1.50 0.59
CA LEU A 83 -6.12 -0.05 0.72
C LEU A 83 -7.40 0.57 1.28
N GLY A 84 -8.55 0.19 0.74
CA GLY A 84 -9.85 0.65 1.22
C GLY A 84 -10.06 0.34 2.70
N VAL A 85 -9.75 -0.89 3.12
CA VAL A 85 -9.91 -1.33 4.52
C VAL A 85 -8.93 -0.61 5.45
N ILE A 86 -7.67 -0.40 5.05
CA ILE A 86 -6.70 0.37 5.83
C ILE A 86 -7.22 1.79 6.05
N LEU A 87 -7.63 2.47 4.98
CA LEU A 87 -8.12 3.84 5.08
C LEU A 87 -9.41 3.93 5.90
N ALA A 88 -10.31 2.95 5.78
CA ALA A 88 -11.54 2.92 6.58
C ALA A 88 -11.27 2.84 8.10
N ASN A 89 -10.18 2.18 8.52
CA ASN A 89 -9.92 1.93 9.93
C ASN A 89 -8.90 2.89 10.56
N ASN A 90 -7.92 3.37 9.79
CA ASN A 90 -6.80 4.13 10.35
C ASN A 90 -6.84 5.61 10.01
N PHE A 91 -7.49 6.01 8.92
CA PHE A 91 -7.30 7.35 8.35
C PHE A 91 -7.59 8.47 9.36
N ASN A 92 -8.72 8.38 10.06
CA ASN A 92 -9.10 9.39 11.03
C ASN A 92 -8.12 9.45 12.21
N ASP A 93 -7.56 8.33 12.64
CA ASP A 93 -6.60 8.27 13.74
C ASP A 93 -5.26 8.89 13.35
N GLU A 94 -4.75 8.53 12.18
CA GLU A 94 -3.50 9.04 11.63
C GLU A 94 -3.59 10.56 11.40
N VAL A 95 -4.68 11.02 10.79
CA VAL A 95 -4.92 12.45 10.55
C VAL A 95 -5.13 13.21 11.87
N ALA A 96 -5.87 12.65 12.82
CA ALA A 96 -6.07 13.28 14.13
C ALA A 96 -4.74 13.49 14.84
N GLN A 97 -3.85 12.49 14.80
CA GLN A 97 -2.52 12.56 15.39
C GLN A 97 -1.63 13.57 14.65
N ALA A 98 -1.63 13.56 13.32
CA ALA A 98 -0.80 14.45 12.50
C ALA A 98 -1.15 15.93 12.68
N PHE A 99 -2.44 16.25 12.87
CA PHE A 99 -2.92 17.63 13.00
C PHE A 99 -3.21 18.07 14.44
N GLY A 100 -3.21 17.15 15.41
CA GLY A 100 -3.69 17.43 16.77
C GLY A 100 -5.16 17.83 16.80
N ILE A 101 -5.97 17.31 15.87
CA ILE A 101 -7.41 17.58 15.77
C ILE A 101 -8.19 16.42 16.40
N ALA A 102 -9.23 16.74 17.18
CA ALA A 102 -10.12 15.72 17.72
C ALA A 102 -10.85 14.97 16.59
N GLN A 103 -10.93 13.63 16.66
CA GLN A 103 -11.54 12.76 15.62
C GLN A 103 -12.94 13.21 15.20
N ASN A 104 -13.77 13.68 16.12
CA ASN A 104 -15.14 14.15 15.84
C ASN A 104 -15.21 15.42 14.96
N ARG A 105 -14.07 16.04 14.67
CA ARG A 105 -13.92 17.20 13.77
C ARG A 105 -13.36 16.82 12.41
N LEU A 106 -12.97 15.56 12.20
CA LEU A 106 -12.48 15.09 10.91
C LEU A 106 -13.64 14.72 9.98
N PRO A 107 -13.46 14.92 8.67
CA PRO A 107 -14.40 14.42 7.70
C PRO A 107 -14.35 12.90 7.70
N ALA A 108 -15.51 12.25 7.66
CA ALA A 108 -15.54 10.80 7.63
C ALA A 108 -15.40 10.32 6.18
N LEU A 109 -14.88 9.10 5.99
CA LEU A 109 -14.60 8.59 4.64
C LEU A 109 -15.78 7.80 4.09
N ARG A 110 -16.11 8.06 2.83
CA ARG A 110 -16.98 7.23 2.00
C ARG A 110 -16.11 6.50 1.00
N ILE A 111 -15.98 5.19 1.20
CA ILE A 111 -15.07 4.33 0.42
C ILE A 111 -15.88 3.30 -0.35
N SER A 112 -15.62 3.20 -1.65
CA SER A 112 -16.36 2.33 -2.56
C SER A 112 -15.44 1.78 -3.65
N LEU A 113 -15.49 0.49 -3.93
CA LEU A 113 -14.77 -0.16 -5.01
C LEU A 113 -15.76 -0.87 -5.93
N PHE A 114 -15.77 -0.48 -7.21
CA PHE A 114 -16.73 -0.97 -8.20
C PHE A 114 -16.06 -1.28 -9.51
N SER A 115 -16.67 -2.16 -10.32
CA SER A 115 -16.27 -2.33 -11.71
C SER A 115 -17.22 -1.64 -12.69
N GLY A 116 -16.68 -1.22 -13.81
CA GLY A 116 -17.44 -0.60 -14.89
C GLY A 116 -16.76 -0.74 -16.25
N HIS A 117 -17.48 -0.41 -17.30
CA HIS A 117 -17.00 -0.35 -18.66
C HIS A 117 -16.60 1.08 -19.03
N ASP A 118 -15.29 1.27 -19.12
CA ASP A 118 -14.68 2.56 -19.38
C ASP A 118 -13.87 2.53 -20.66
N ARG A 119 -13.71 3.71 -21.26
CA ARG A 119 -12.84 3.93 -22.40
C ARG A 119 -11.61 4.68 -21.93
N ARG A 120 -10.44 4.30 -22.47
CA ARG A 120 -9.19 5.02 -22.23
C ARG A 120 -9.05 6.13 -23.26
N ILE A 121 -8.98 7.37 -22.80
CA ILE A 121 -8.84 8.57 -23.63
C ILE A 121 -7.45 9.17 -23.39
N GLU A 122 -6.76 9.57 -24.46
CA GLU A 122 -5.50 10.31 -24.37
C GLU A 122 -5.75 11.79 -24.72
N MET A 123 -5.33 12.67 -23.82
CA MET A 123 -5.47 14.12 -23.94
C MET A 123 -4.33 14.71 -24.78
N PRO A 124 -4.47 15.93 -25.33
CA PRO A 124 -3.42 16.56 -26.12
C PRO A 124 -2.07 16.74 -25.41
N ASP A 125 -2.05 16.75 -24.08
CA ASP A 125 -0.83 16.81 -23.25
C ASP A 125 -0.21 15.42 -22.99
N GLY A 126 -0.74 14.36 -23.60
CA GLY A 126 -0.32 12.97 -23.44
C GLY A 126 -0.86 12.28 -22.19
N LYS A 127 -1.64 12.97 -21.34
CA LYS A 127 -2.26 12.34 -20.18
C LYS A 127 -3.38 11.39 -20.61
N ARG A 128 -3.48 10.27 -19.91
CA ARG A 128 -4.55 9.28 -20.15
C ARG A 128 -5.59 9.38 -19.05
N GLU A 129 -6.86 9.30 -19.44
CA GLU A 129 -8.00 9.25 -18.52
C GLU A 129 -8.89 8.05 -18.82
N TRP A 130 -9.61 7.59 -17.80
CA TRP A 130 -10.70 6.63 -17.92
C TRP A 130 -12.03 7.37 -17.93
N VAL A 131 -12.88 7.05 -18.89
CA VAL A 131 -14.22 7.63 -19.02
C VAL A 131 -15.25 6.53 -19.25
N GLY A 132 -16.14 6.33 -18.28
CA GLY A 132 -17.20 5.32 -18.35
C GLY A 132 -18.11 5.33 -17.14
N ASP A 133 -18.71 4.17 -16.86
CA ASP A 133 -19.66 4.00 -15.76
C ASP A 133 -19.01 3.53 -14.45
N SER A 134 -17.72 3.15 -14.44
CA SER A 134 -17.02 2.71 -13.23
C SER A 134 -17.05 3.80 -12.14
N LEU A 135 -16.66 5.02 -12.53
CA LEU A 135 -16.66 6.19 -11.65
C LEU A 135 -18.08 6.56 -11.21
N ARG A 136 -19.05 6.50 -12.14
CA ARG A 136 -20.44 6.85 -11.84
C ARG A 136 -21.00 5.93 -10.77
N LYS A 137 -20.79 4.61 -10.90
CA LYS A 137 -21.23 3.61 -9.91
C LYS A 137 -20.54 3.83 -8.57
N ALA A 138 -19.21 3.99 -8.57
CA ALA A 138 -18.43 4.16 -7.35
C ALA A 138 -18.88 5.41 -6.57
N VAL A 139 -18.98 6.57 -7.22
CA VAL A 139 -19.39 7.82 -6.56
C VAL A 139 -20.85 7.78 -6.15
N HIS A 140 -21.75 7.27 -6.99
CA HIS A 140 -23.17 7.27 -6.69
C HIS A 140 -23.50 6.42 -5.46
N LEU A 141 -22.96 5.20 -5.38
CA LEU A 141 -23.27 4.30 -4.27
C LEU A 141 -22.57 4.69 -2.97
N ALA A 142 -21.41 5.36 -3.04
CA ALA A 142 -20.76 5.97 -1.88
C ALA A 142 -21.67 6.99 -1.15
N MET A 143 -22.69 7.55 -1.82
CA MET A 143 -23.64 8.48 -1.20
C MET A 143 -24.61 7.82 -0.23
N PHE A 144 -24.79 6.50 -0.28
CA PHE A 144 -25.83 5.78 0.48
C PHE A 144 -25.36 5.17 1.80
N LEU A 145 -24.10 5.40 2.20
CA LEU A 145 -23.52 4.73 3.36
C LEU A 145 -23.24 5.65 4.55
N HIS A 146 -23.40 5.05 5.73
CA HIS A 146 -22.75 5.49 6.95
C HIS A 146 -21.24 5.29 6.83
N THR A 147 -20.48 6.24 7.36
CA THR A 147 -19.07 6.47 7.05
C THR A 147 -18.14 5.41 7.63
N ASP A 148 -16.92 5.34 7.09
CA ASP A 148 -15.81 4.48 7.54
C ASP A 148 -15.99 2.97 7.22
N ARG A 149 -16.70 2.66 6.12
CA ARG A 149 -16.80 1.30 5.56
C ARG A 149 -16.48 1.28 4.08
N VAL A 150 -16.07 0.11 3.58
CA VAL A 150 -15.75 -0.13 2.17
C VAL A 150 -16.89 -0.86 1.49
N LEU A 151 -17.57 -0.21 0.55
CA LEU A 151 -18.63 -0.82 -0.26
C LEU A 151 -18.08 -1.45 -1.52
N VAL A 152 -18.60 -2.61 -1.86
CA VAL A 152 -18.28 -3.29 -3.11
C VAL A 152 -19.51 -3.90 -3.77
N ASP A 153 -19.44 -4.10 -5.08
CA ASP A 153 -20.46 -4.86 -5.83
C ASP A 153 -20.15 -6.37 -5.86
N ASP A 154 -21.04 -7.13 -6.49
CA ASP A 154 -20.86 -8.57 -6.69
C ASP A 154 -19.61 -8.93 -7.52
N SER A 155 -19.20 -8.06 -8.44
CA SER A 155 -18.02 -8.32 -9.28
C SER A 155 -16.73 -8.28 -8.45
N ILE A 156 -16.63 -7.32 -7.53
CA ILE A 156 -15.52 -7.22 -6.60
C ILE A 156 -15.58 -8.32 -5.56
N ARG A 157 -16.78 -8.61 -5.01
CA ARG A 157 -16.98 -9.73 -4.07
C ARG A 157 -16.46 -11.05 -4.65
N GLY A 158 -16.72 -11.31 -5.93
CA GLY A 158 -16.21 -12.51 -6.61
C GLY A 158 -14.69 -12.59 -6.71
N LEU A 159 -13.98 -11.46 -6.60
CA LEU A 159 -12.53 -11.35 -6.71
C LEU A 159 -11.79 -11.33 -5.35
N VAL A 160 -12.50 -11.08 -4.25
CA VAL A 160 -11.91 -10.96 -2.89
C VAL A 160 -12.64 -11.80 -1.83
N GLY A 161 -13.51 -12.70 -2.29
CA GLY A 161 -14.60 -13.27 -1.50
C GLY A 161 -14.20 -14.25 -0.41
N GLY A 162 -12.95 -14.73 -0.38
CA GLY A 162 -12.47 -15.60 0.69
C GLY A 162 -11.76 -14.83 1.79
N GLU A 163 -11.01 -13.79 1.42
CA GLU A 163 -10.01 -13.19 2.28
C GLU A 163 -10.56 -12.09 3.19
N PHE A 164 -11.75 -11.58 2.88
CA PHE A 164 -12.45 -10.61 3.70
C PHE A 164 -13.74 -11.22 4.26
N LYS A 165 -14.08 -10.86 5.49
CA LYS A 165 -15.45 -11.05 6.00
C LYS A 165 -16.36 -10.07 5.27
N ILE A 166 -17.35 -10.59 4.56
CA ILE A 166 -18.23 -9.77 3.72
C ILE A 166 -19.65 -9.83 4.26
N GLU A 167 -20.24 -8.65 4.50
CA GLU A 167 -21.62 -8.51 4.96
C GLU A 167 -22.48 -7.86 3.88
N ARG A 168 -23.70 -8.36 3.70
CA ARG A 168 -24.65 -7.73 2.78
C ARG A 168 -25.10 -6.38 3.35
N CYS A 169 -25.06 -5.35 2.52
CA CYS A 169 -25.57 -4.04 2.85
C CYS A 169 -26.77 -3.74 1.95
N ASP A 170 -27.95 -3.75 2.56
CA ASP A 170 -29.17 -3.26 1.95
C ASP A 170 -29.32 -1.79 2.36
N ALA A 171 -28.97 -0.86 1.48
CA ALA A 171 -29.07 0.58 1.72
C ALA A 171 -30.24 1.15 0.93
N GLU A 172 -31.15 1.86 1.60
CA GLU A 172 -32.22 2.59 0.92
C GLU A 172 -31.65 3.88 0.29
N PRO A 173 -32.00 4.19 -0.97
CA PRO A 173 -31.50 5.40 -1.60
C PRO A 173 -32.02 6.65 -0.87
N VAL A 174 -31.09 7.49 -0.40
CA VAL A 174 -31.39 8.76 0.28
C VAL A 174 -31.90 9.84 -0.70
N ILE A 175 -31.80 9.61 -2.00
CA ILE A 175 -32.21 10.55 -3.06
C ILE A 175 -33.07 9.80 -4.08
N GLU A 176 -34.28 10.29 -4.37
CA GLU A 176 -35.12 9.80 -5.47
C GLU A 176 -34.41 10.07 -6.81
N THR A 177 -34.18 9.03 -7.60
CA THR A 177 -33.62 9.16 -8.96
C THR A 177 -34.58 8.61 -10.00
N ASP A 178 -34.89 9.42 -11.01
CA ASP A 178 -35.90 9.19 -12.07
C ASP A 178 -35.55 8.12 -13.13
N ALA A 179 -34.53 7.29 -12.93
CA ALA A 179 -34.04 6.38 -13.98
C ALA A 179 -33.88 4.95 -13.46
N ASP A 180 -34.77 4.04 -13.87
CA ASP A 180 -34.67 2.56 -13.83
C ASP A 180 -33.55 1.99 -12.93
N THR A 181 -33.59 2.35 -11.65
CA THR A 181 -32.58 2.01 -10.64
C THR A 181 -32.91 0.66 -9.99
N GLU A 182 -33.23 -0.36 -10.79
CA GLU A 182 -33.33 -1.75 -10.29
C GLU A 182 -31.96 -2.37 -9.95
N ALA A 183 -30.86 -1.61 -10.04
CA ALA A 183 -29.53 -2.01 -9.57
C ALA A 183 -29.01 -1.18 -8.37
N ALA A 184 -29.84 -0.31 -7.78
CA ALA A 184 -29.47 0.48 -6.61
C ALA A 184 -30.18 -0.08 -5.36
N GLY A 185 -29.46 -0.85 -4.53
CA GLY A 185 -29.97 -1.21 -3.22
C GLY A 185 -29.21 -2.31 -2.47
N SER A 186 -28.50 -3.20 -3.18
CA SER A 186 -27.72 -4.27 -2.54
C SER A 186 -26.26 -4.20 -2.94
N GLY A 187 -25.41 -3.89 -1.96
CA GLY A 187 -23.97 -4.02 -2.09
C GLY A 187 -23.41 -4.88 -0.96
N TRP A 188 -22.10 -4.94 -0.88
CA TRP A 188 -21.39 -5.72 0.12
C TRP A 188 -20.40 -4.84 0.86
N VAL A 189 -20.35 -4.96 2.17
CA VAL A 189 -19.35 -4.27 2.99
C VAL A 189 -18.17 -5.22 3.20
N LEU A 190 -16.97 -4.77 2.81
CA LEU A 190 -15.75 -5.45 3.22
C LEU A 190 -15.46 -5.15 4.68
N GLY A 191 -15.46 -6.21 5.48
CA GLY A 191 -15.07 -6.19 6.88
C GLY A 191 -13.60 -6.58 7.07
N GLN A 192 -13.33 -7.21 8.22
CA GLN A 192 -11.98 -7.63 8.59
C GLN A 192 -11.46 -8.75 7.69
N LEU A 193 -10.13 -8.80 7.52
CA LEU A 193 -9.45 -9.93 6.90
C LEU A 193 -9.73 -11.23 7.67
N ASP A 194 -10.04 -12.28 6.93
CA ASP A 194 -10.14 -13.66 7.38
C ASP A 194 -8.75 -14.31 7.33
N LEU A 195 -8.23 -14.69 8.49
CA LEU A 195 -6.84 -15.14 8.61
C LEU A 195 -6.59 -16.47 7.90
N ASP A 196 -7.52 -17.42 8.04
CA ASP A 196 -7.38 -18.74 7.44
C ASP A 196 -7.34 -18.65 5.92
N SER A 197 -8.24 -17.85 5.34
CA SER A 197 -8.30 -17.64 3.89
C SER A 197 -7.15 -16.76 3.36
N SER A 198 -6.67 -15.79 4.14
CA SER A 198 -5.53 -14.93 3.77
C SER A 198 -4.25 -15.76 3.57
N VAL A 199 -4.07 -16.77 4.42
CA VAL A 199 -2.92 -17.67 4.37
C VAL A 199 -2.94 -18.50 3.08
N ASP A 200 -4.08 -19.02 2.65
CA ASP A 200 -4.23 -19.85 1.44
C ASP A 200 -4.35 -19.05 0.14
N SER A 201 -4.33 -17.72 0.21
CA SER A 201 -4.47 -16.86 -0.96
C SER A 201 -3.29 -16.93 -1.92
N GLY A 202 -3.50 -16.46 -3.16
CA GLY A 202 -2.43 -16.32 -4.16
C GLY A 202 -1.49 -15.13 -3.92
N SER A 203 -1.75 -14.30 -2.91
CA SER A 203 -0.94 -13.12 -2.58
C SER A 203 -0.98 -12.81 -1.07
N PRO A 204 -0.54 -13.75 -0.22
CA PRO A 204 -0.63 -13.62 1.24
C PRO A 204 0.18 -12.44 1.77
N GLU A 205 1.14 -11.95 0.97
CA GLU A 205 2.03 -10.85 1.36
C GLU A 205 1.26 -9.53 1.51
N LEU A 206 0.26 -9.28 0.66
CA LEU A 206 -0.62 -8.10 0.76
C LEU A 206 -1.33 -8.04 2.12
N TYR A 207 -1.70 -9.20 2.66
CA TYR A 207 -2.42 -9.31 3.92
C TYR A 207 -1.51 -9.15 5.13
N ILE A 208 -0.23 -9.53 5.03
CA ILE A 208 0.77 -9.24 6.08
C ILE A 208 0.87 -7.73 6.29
N TYR A 209 1.08 -6.98 5.19
CA TYR A 209 1.16 -5.53 5.27
C TYR A 209 -0.14 -4.91 5.80
N THR A 210 -1.29 -5.39 5.32
CA THR A 210 -2.61 -4.89 5.73
C THR A 210 -2.86 -5.11 7.22
N LEU A 211 -2.57 -6.31 7.75
CA LEU A 211 -2.72 -6.61 9.17
C LEU A 211 -1.78 -5.75 10.02
N SER A 212 -0.53 -5.56 9.59
CA SER A 212 0.40 -4.64 10.24
C SER A 212 -0.11 -3.21 10.25
N ALA A 213 -0.59 -2.69 9.12
CA ALA A 213 -1.14 -1.35 9.04
C ALA A 213 -2.32 -1.18 10.03
N LEU A 214 -3.20 -2.18 10.13
CA LEU A 214 -4.31 -2.21 11.08
C LEU A 214 -3.90 -2.44 12.56
N GLY A 215 -2.61 -2.46 12.87
CA GLY A 215 -2.09 -2.68 14.23
C GLY A 215 -2.15 -4.14 14.72
N ARG A 216 -2.53 -5.09 13.87
CA ARG A 216 -2.69 -6.52 14.18
C ARG A 216 -1.38 -7.28 13.98
N MET A 217 -0.35 -6.91 14.73
CA MET A 217 1.03 -7.43 14.54
C MET A 217 1.15 -8.93 14.81
N GLU A 218 0.41 -9.47 15.78
CA GLU A 218 0.42 -10.91 16.08
C GLU A 218 -0.14 -11.71 14.89
N ASP A 219 -1.25 -11.24 14.33
CA ASP A 219 -1.88 -11.87 13.15
C ASP A 219 -0.99 -11.76 11.91
N ALA A 220 -0.37 -10.60 11.67
CA ALA A 220 0.59 -10.40 10.60
C ALA A 220 1.78 -11.37 10.73
N GLY A 221 2.29 -11.54 11.95
CA GLY A 221 3.35 -12.48 12.28
C GLY A 221 2.95 -13.93 12.04
N HIS A 222 1.70 -14.31 12.36
CA HIS A 222 1.17 -15.64 12.08
C HIS A 222 1.08 -15.95 10.58
N VAL A 223 0.55 -15.02 9.78
CA VAL A 223 0.51 -15.16 8.32
C VAL A 223 1.93 -15.24 7.75
N ALA A 224 2.83 -14.35 8.18
CA ALA A 224 4.23 -14.36 7.77
C ALA A 224 4.93 -15.69 8.11
N GLN A 225 4.66 -16.25 9.29
CA GLN A 225 5.22 -17.53 9.71
C GLN A 225 4.69 -18.68 8.86
N THR A 226 3.41 -18.69 8.50
CA THR A 226 2.88 -19.74 7.62
C THR A 226 3.45 -19.65 6.21
N VAL A 227 3.57 -18.43 5.66
CA VAL A 227 4.25 -18.22 4.37
C VAL A 227 5.68 -18.71 4.42
N ALA A 228 6.44 -18.35 5.46
CA ALA A 228 7.81 -18.83 5.64
C ALA A 228 7.90 -20.37 5.77
N SER A 229 7.00 -20.99 6.52
CA SER A 229 6.94 -22.45 6.63
C SER A 229 6.70 -23.14 5.29
N ARG A 230 5.89 -22.54 4.40
CA ARG A 230 5.70 -23.03 3.02
C ARG A 230 6.95 -22.85 2.17
N LEU A 231 7.58 -21.68 2.22
CA LEU A 231 8.85 -21.44 1.51
C LEU A 231 9.96 -22.41 1.94
N ILE A 232 9.92 -22.89 3.18
CA ILE A 232 10.82 -23.94 3.68
C ILE A 232 10.38 -25.33 3.23
N GLY A 233 9.08 -25.65 3.34
CA GLY A 233 8.50 -26.96 3.04
C GLY A 233 8.42 -27.31 1.55
N ASP A 234 8.13 -26.33 0.70
CA ASP A 234 8.17 -26.44 -0.78
C ASP A 234 9.61 -26.61 -1.29
N ALA A 235 10.60 -26.34 -0.44
CA ALA A 235 12.01 -26.42 -0.77
C ALA A 235 12.73 -27.65 -0.18
N GLY A 236 11.99 -28.71 0.16
CA GLY A 236 12.52 -29.93 0.75
C GLY A 236 12.91 -29.74 2.22
N GLY A 237 12.31 -30.58 3.08
CA GLY A 237 12.33 -30.43 4.54
C GLY A 237 13.71 -30.32 5.21
N GLU A 238 13.68 -30.04 6.51
CA GLU A 238 14.85 -29.73 7.36
C GLU A 238 15.99 -30.78 7.30
N ASP A 239 15.67 -32.03 6.97
CA ASP A 239 16.65 -33.12 6.82
C ASP A 239 17.54 -33.01 5.55
N ALA A 240 17.11 -32.27 4.51
CA ALA A 240 17.88 -32.11 3.27
C ALA A 240 19.00 -31.06 3.37
N ALA A 241 18.91 -30.14 4.34
CA ALA A 241 19.90 -29.07 4.53
C ALA A 241 21.28 -29.60 5.00
N ALA A 242 21.33 -30.78 5.61
CA ALA A 242 22.56 -31.41 6.08
C ALA A 242 23.32 -32.16 4.96
N GLU A 243 22.65 -32.61 3.89
CA GLU A 243 23.25 -33.38 2.79
C GLU A 243 23.69 -32.51 1.59
N ALA A 244 23.22 -31.26 1.50
CA ALA A 244 23.52 -30.34 0.39
C ALA A 244 24.93 -29.67 0.44
N SER A 245 25.82 -30.10 1.35
CA SER A 245 27.19 -29.55 1.42
C SER A 245 28.14 -30.04 0.30
N GLY A 246 27.65 -30.87 -0.64
CA GLY A 246 28.50 -31.51 -1.65
C GLY A 246 28.01 -31.50 -3.10
N GLN A 247 26.77 -31.10 -3.40
CA GLN A 247 26.23 -31.11 -4.76
C GLN A 247 25.31 -29.91 -4.98
N GLY A 248 25.33 -29.37 -6.21
CA GLY A 248 24.86 -28.01 -6.57
C GLY A 248 23.61 -27.52 -5.84
N LEU A 249 23.75 -26.36 -5.20
CA LEU A 249 22.71 -25.65 -4.47
C LEU A 249 21.50 -25.40 -5.38
N GLU A 250 20.43 -26.17 -5.21
CA GLU A 250 19.10 -25.72 -5.64
C GLU A 250 18.77 -24.48 -4.81
N LEU A 251 18.74 -23.32 -5.46
CA LEU A 251 18.42 -22.05 -4.83
C LEU A 251 16.98 -22.12 -4.32
N LYS A 252 16.81 -22.14 -2.99
CA LYS A 252 15.47 -22.02 -2.36
C LYS A 252 14.82 -20.71 -2.78
N ASP A 253 13.48 -20.68 -2.80
CA ASP A 253 12.64 -19.62 -3.40
C ASP A 253 12.98 -18.21 -2.88
N THR A 254 13.95 -17.60 -3.55
CA THR A 254 14.50 -16.29 -3.21
C THR A 254 13.47 -15.19 -3.49
N GLN A 255 12.59 -15.40 -4.47
CA GLN A 255 11.55 -14.45 -4.81
C GLN A 255 10.46 -14.43 -3.74
N GLY A 256 10.01 -15.60 -3.27
CA GLY A 256 9.05 -15.72 -2.18
C GLY A 256 9.55 -15.05 -0.89
N TRP A 257 10.80 -15.29 -0.51
CA TRP A 257 11.42 -14.60 0.64
C TRP A 257 11.48 -13.09 0.47
N GLY A 258 11.80 -12.61 -0.74
CA GLY A 258 11.83 -11.17 -1.05
C GLY A 258 10.46 -10.53 -0.89
N ARG A 259 9.41 -11.16 -1.42
CA ARG A 259 8.02 -10.68 -1.29
C ARG A 259 7.56 -10.65 0.17
N LEU A 260 7.84 -11.71 0.92
CA LEU A 260 7.54 -11.79 2.35
C LEU A 260 8.19 -10.63 3.11
N LEU A 261 9.50 -10.44 2.94
CA LEU A 261 10.24 -9.38 3.62
C LEU A 261 9.71 -8.00 3.27
N SER A 262 9.43 -7.73 1.99
CA SER A 262 8.95 -6.41 1.53
C SER A 262 7.61 -5.96 2.12
N ASN A 263 6.84 -6.88 2.70
CA ASN A 263 5.54 -6.60 3.32
C ASN A 263 5.59 -6.55 4.86
N LEU A 264 6.77 -6.78 5.46
CA LEU A 264 6.97 -6.60 6.90
C LEU A 264 7.22 -5.14 7.22
N THR A 265 6.64 -4.67 8.33
CA THR A 265 6.64 -3.25 8.70
C THR A 265 7.51 -2.92 9.89
N ASP A 266 8.06 -3.94 10.57
CA ASP A 266 8.94 -3.78 11.72
C ASP A 266 10.28 -4.51 11.52
N TYR A 267 11.34 -3.88 12.01
CA TYR A 267 12.69 -4.42 11.88
C TYR A 267 12.92 -5.76 12.60
N PRO A 268 12.50 -5.96 13.88
CA PRO A 268 12.74 -7.22 14.57
C PRO A 268 12.17 -8.43 13.83
N THR A 269 10.93 -8.35 13.36
CA THR A 269 10.28 -9.41 12.61
C THR A 269 10.93 -9.61 11.24
N ALA A 270 11.17 -8.53 10.50
CA ALA A 270 11.86 -8.60 9.20
C ALA A 270 13.25 -9.26 9.32
N ASN A 271 14.05 -8.85 10.31
CA ASN A 271 15.38 -9.41 10.53
C ASN A 271 15.31 -10.90 10.92
N ALA A 272 14.32 -11.31 11.73
CA ALA A 272 14.12 -12.71 12.07
C ALA A 272 13.80 -13.58 10.84
N PHE A 273 12.94 -13.09 9.94
CA PHE A 273 12.64 -13.79 8.68
C PHE A 273 13.78 -13.75 7.68
N PHE A 274 14.58 -12.68 7.66
CA PHE A 274 15.79 -12.62 6.83
C PHE A 274 16.83 -13.66 7.27
N ILE A 275 17.04 -13.82 8.58
CA ILE A 275 17.92 -14.88 9.11
C ILE A 275 17.38 -16.27 8.74
N LYS A 276 16.07 -16.49 8.82
CA LYS A 276 15.44 -17.75 8.35
C LYS A 276 15.65 -17.98 6.86
N ALA A 277 15.50 -16.95 6.03
CA ALA A 277 15.75 -17.02 4.59
C ALA A 277 17.20 -17.47 4.31
N LYS A 278 18.19 -16.83 4.95
CA LYS A 278 19.60 -17.22 4.85
C LYS A 278 19.85 -18.64 5.33
N ALA A 279 19.30 -19.03 6.48
CA ALA A 279 19.44 -20.37 7.03
C ALA A 279 18.79 -21.45 6.14
N SER A 280 17.77 -21.09 5.37
CA SER A 280 17.17 -21.99 4.38
C SER A 280 18.08 -22.21 3.16
N GLY A 281 19.03 -21.32 2.89
CA GLY A 281 19.87 -21.36 1.69
C GLY A 281 19.33 -20.51 0.53
N ALA A 282 18.35 -19.63 0.79
CA ALA A 282 17.94 -18.62 -0.18
C ALA A 282 19.08 -17.60 -0.39
N GLN A 283 19.25 -17.14 -1.64
CA GLN A 283 20.18 -16.06 -1.91
C GLN A 283 19.63 -14.75 -1.37
N THR A 284 20.47 -13.99 -0.68
CA THR A 284 20.16 -12.63 -0.28
C THR A 284 20.16 -11.72 -1.51
N THR A 285 19.21 -10.80 -1.58
CA THR A 285 19.11 -9.83 -2.68
C THR A 285 19.24 -8.40 -2.18
N VAL A 286 19.52 -7.48 -3.10
CA VAL A 286 19.53 -6.04 -2.82
C VAL A 286 18.22 -5.56 -2.20
N ASP A 287 17.07 -6.04 -2.68
CA ASP A 287 15.76 -5.64 -2.18
C ASP A 287 15.51 -6.10 -0.73
N MET A 288 16.01 -7.29 -0.35
CA MET A 288 15.92 -7.78 1.02
C MET A 288 16.74 -6.91 1.98
N TYR A 289 17.98 -6.59 1.59
CA TYR A 289 18.84 -5.70 2.38
C TYR A 289 18.27 -4.28 2.46
N ASN A 290 17.75 -3.75 1.35
CA ASN A 290 17.12 -2.43 1.30
C ASN A 290 15.90 -2.36 2.22
N THR A 291 15.09 -3.42 2.26
CA THR A 291 13.95 -3.53 3.18
C THR A 291 14.41 -3.45 4.63
N LEU A 292 15.39 -4.26 5.03
CA LEU A 292 15.94 -4.23 6.39
C LEU A 292 16.59 -2.88 6.72
N ALA A 293 17.36 -2.30 5.80
CA ALA A 293 18.03 -1.03 6.00
C ALA A 293 17.02 0.12 6.16
N ALA A 294 15.90 0.10 5.43
CA ALA A 294 14.81 1.06 5.59
C ALA A 294 14.09 0.91 6.94
N LEU A 295 13.89 -0.33 7.42
CA LEU A 295 13.25 -0.62 8.70
C LEU A 295 14.18 -0.43 9.91
N ALA A 296 15.50 -0.45 9.71
CA ALA A 296 16.49 -0.42 10.78
C ALA A 296 16.22 0.70 11.80
N PRO A 297 16.34 0.42 13.12
CA PRO A 297 16.00 1.39 14.16
C PRO A 297 16.91 2.62 14.17
N ASP A 298 18.14 2.48 13.65
CA ASP A 298 19.15 3.52 13.66
C ASP A 298 20.12 3.39 12.49
N PHE A 299 20.95 4.43 12.32
CA PHE A 299 21.96 4.50 11.28
C PHE A 299 23.02 3.39 11.36
N ASN A 300 23.47 3.00 12.56
CA ASN A 300 24.52 2.00 12.71
C ASN A 300 24.02 0.61 12.32
N THR A 301 22.78 0.29 12.68
CA THR A 301 22.11 -0.94 12.26
C THR A 301 21.97 -0.98 10.73
N ALA A 302 21.49 0.10 10.11
CA ALA A 302 21.41 0.21 8.65
C ALA A 302 22.79 0.07 7.97
N LYS A 303 23.82 0.76 8.50
CA LYS A 303 25.19 0.69 7.99
C LYS A 303 25.77 -0.72 8.07
N SER A 304 25.51 -1.44 9.16
CA SER A 304 25.99 -2.82 9.34
C SER A 304 25.39 -3.77 8.30
N LEU A 305 24.12 -3.57 7.94
CA LEU A 305 23.46 -4.33 6.87
C LEU A 305 24.07 -4.06 5.50
N VAL A 306 24.41 -2.80 5.20
CA VAL A 306 25.09 -2.43 3.95
C VAL A 306 26.50 -3.00 3.89
N GLU A 307 27.25 -2.98 4.99
CA GLU A 307 28.56 -3.63 5.07
C GLU A 307 28.46 -5.16 4.93
N GLU A 308 27.37 -5.78 5.37
CA GLU A 308 27.10 -7.20 5.12
C GLU A 308 26.78 -7.47 3.65
N MET A 309 25.90 -6.69 3.06
CA MET A 309 25.53 -6.73 1.64
C MET A 309 26.76 -6.63 0.73
N GLU A 310 27.67 -5.68 1.01
CA GLU A 310 28.93 -5.52 0.27
C GLU A 310 29.89 -6.70 0.45
N ARG A 311 30.00 -7.26 1.67
CA ARG A 311 30.81 -8.47 1.93
C ARG A 311 30.28 -9.69 1.19
N GLU A 312 28.98 -9.76 0.95
CA GLU A 312 28.34 -10.79 0.13
C GLU A 312 28.45 -10.52 -1.38
N GLY A 313 29.12 -9.43 -1.79
CA GLY A 313 29.32 -9.07 -3.18
C GLY A 313 28.09 -8.46 -3.85
N ILE A 314 27.08 -8.09 -3.07
CA ILE A 314 25.87 -7.43 -3.55
C ILE A 314 26.12 -5.93 -3.56
N ARG A 315 25.96 -5.30 -4.72
CA ARG A 315 26.28 -3.88 -4.90
C ARG A 315 25.15 -2.99 -4.36
N PRO A 316 25.43 -2.04 -3.46
CA PRO A 316 24.48 -1.02 -3.03
C PRO A 316 23.83 -0.27 -4.19
N ASP A 317 22.55 0.08 -4.05
CA ASP A 317 21.81 0.86 -5.03
C ASP A 317 21.24 2.15 -4.42
N ILE A 318 20.45 2.88 -5.22
CA ILE A 318 19.82 4.13 -4.78
C ILE A 318 18.98 3.94 -3.52
N ALA A 319 18.25 2.83 -3.40
CA ALA A 319 17.40 2.60 -2.23
C ALA A 319 18.26 2.29 -0.99
N THR A 320 19.39 1.61 -1.16
CA THR A 320 20.39 1.41 -0.10
C THR A 320 20.89 2.75 0.46
N TYR A 321 21.32 3.64 -0.44
CA TYR A 321 21.81 4.96 -0.07
C TYR A 321 20.71 5.84 0.53
N ASN A 322 19.49 5.78 0.01
CA ASN A 322 18.34 6.49 0.56
C ASN A 322 18.11 6.12 2.04
N ALA A 323 18.14 4.82 2.36
CA ALA A 323 17.93 4.33 3.71
C ALA A 323 19.00 4.87 4.68
N LEU A 324 20.27 4.84 4.29
CA LEU A 324 21.38 5.39 5.09
C LEU A 324 21.26 6.89 5.29
N ILE A 325 20.97 7.65 4.23
CA ILE A 325 20.83 9.11 4.27
C ILE A 325 19.64 9.51 5.15
N ALA A 326 18.50 8.82 5.04
CA ALA A 326 17.32 9.07 5.87
C ALA A 326 17.61 8.89 7.36
N LYS A 327 18.34 7.83 7.70
CA LYS A 327 18.68 7.48 9.10
C LYS A 327 19.91 8.21 9.63
N ALA A 328 20.67 8.90 8.79
CA ALA A 328 21.86 9.63 9.21
C ALA A 328 21.54 10.59 10.38
N PRO A 329 22.38 10.59 11.44
CA PRO A 329 22.12 11.38 12.65
C PRO A 329 22.22 12.89 12.43
N ASP A 330 22.97 13.32 11.42
CA ASP A 330 23.21 14.73 11.12
C ASP A 330 23.46 14.96 9.62
N TYR A 331 23.55 16.25 9.24
CA TYR A 331 23.81 16.70 7.88
C TYR A 331 25.13 16.16 7.30
N GLU A 332 26.21 16.12 8.10
CA GLU A 332 27.52 15.74 7.58
C GLU A 332 27.58 14.25 7.25
N VAL A 333 26.98 13.40 8.08
CA VAL A 333 26.82 11.98 7.79
C VAL A 333 25.92 11.78 6.56
N ALA A 334 24.79 12.48 6.48
CA ALA A 334 23.89 12.42 5.32
C ALA A 334 24.61 12.84 4.01
N ARG A 335 25.39 13.92 4.07
CA ARG A 335 26.17 14.46 2.96
C ARG A 335 27.30 13.54 2.54
N TYR A 336 27.94 12.84 3.48
CA TYR A 336 28.93 11.82 3.17
C TYR A 336 28.32 10.70 2.31
N TRP A 337 27.17 10.15 2.70
CA TRP A 337 26.52 9.09 1.94
C TRP A 337 25.94 9.55 0.61
N LEU A 338 25.48 10.80 0.52
CA LEU A 338 25.12 11.40 -0.77
C LEU A 338 26.32 11.43 -1.73
N ARG A 339 27.51 11.76 -1.24
CA ARG A 339 28.71 11.77 -2.07
C ARG A 339 29.05 10.38 -2.57
N ASN A 340 29.00 9.37 -1.70
CA ASN A 340 29.25 7.98 -2.08
C ASN A 340 28.25 7.50 -3.15
N LEU A 341 26.96 7.84 -3.00
CA LEU A 341 25.95 7.55 -4.03
C LEU A 341 26.33 8.12 -5.40
N ILE A 342 26.83 9.37 -5.45
CA ILE A 342 27.22 10.03 -6.69
C ILE A 342 28.50 9.40 -7.26
N GLU A 343 29.48 9.10 -6.42
CA GLU A 343 30.73 8.44 -6.81
C GLU A 343 30.48 7.04 -7.40
N ASP A 344 29.48 6.33 -6.89
CA ASP A 344 29.03 5.04 -7.42
C ASP A 344 28.20 5.12 -8.71
N GLY A 345 27.99 6.34 -9.23
CA GLY A 345 27.25 6.60 -10.47
C GLY A 345 25.74 6.70 -10.28
N GLY A 346 25.27 6.75 -9.04
CA GLY A 346 23.86 6.97 -8.71
C GLY A 346 23.41 8.40 -9.01
N ARG A 347 22.12 8.55 -9.33
CA ARG A 347 21.48 9.85 -9.53
C ARG A 347 20.59 10.18 -8.34
N PRO A 348 20.97 11.15 -7.49
CA PRO A 348 20.15 11.49 -6.34
C PRO A 348 18.73 11.90 -6.74
N SER A 349 17.75 11.43 -5.99
CA SER A 349 16.35 11.81 -6.20
C SER A 349 16.00 13.11 -5.47
N ALA A 350 14.89 13.75 -5.84
CA ALA A 350 14.38 14.91 -5.12
C ALA A 350 14.14 14.61 -3.63
N HIS A 351 13.75 13.37 -3.30
CA HIS A 351 13.58 12.91 -1.93
C HIS A 351 14.88 12.98 -1.14
N ILE A 352 16.01 12.55 -1.71
CA ILE A 352 17.32 12.62 -1.05
C ILE A 352 17.67 14.08 -0.71
N TYR A 353 17.55 14.98 -1.68
CA TYR A 353 17.83 16.39 -1.44
C TYR A 353 16.91 17.00 -0.38
N GLY A 354 15.62 16.65 -0.39
CA GLY A 354 14.68 17.04 0.66
C GLY A 354 15.13 16.60 2.05
N THR A 355 15.59 15.35 2.18
CA THR A 355 16.13 14.81 3.44
C THR A 355 17.38 15.55 3.92
N LEU A 356 18.30 15.92 3.02
CA LEU A 356 19.47 16.71 3.38
C LEU A 356 19.11 18.11 3.85
N ILE A 357 18.18 18.77 3.16
CA ILE A 357 17.71 20.11 3.54
C ILE A 357 17.08 20.05 4.94
N ALA A 358 16.26 19.03 5.21
CA ALA A 358 15.63 18.85 6.52
C ALA A 358 16.63 18.61 7.67
N LYS A 359 17.84 18.12 7.36
CA LYS A 359 18.91 17.87 8.33
C LYS A 359 19.95 19.00 8.39
N ALA A 360 19.88 19.98 7.49
CA ALA A 360 20.86 21.06 7.43
C ALA A 360 20.81 21.92 8.71
N PRO A 361 21.97 22.35 9.24
CA PRO A 361 21.99 23.33 10.31
C PRO A 361 21.40 24.68 9.83
N ASP A 362 20.73 25.39 10.74
CA ASP A 362 20.11 26.71 10.50
C ASP A 362 21.10 27.78 10.02
#